data_AF-A0A0F2Q1I4-F1
#
_entry.id   AF-A0A0F2Q1I4-F1
#
_cell.length_a   1.000
_cell.length_b   1.000
_cell.length_c   1.000
_cell.angle_alpha   90.00
_cell.angle_beta   90.00
_cell.angle_gamma   90.00
#
_symmetry.space_group_name_H-M   'P 1'
#
loop_
_entity.id
_entity.type
_entity.pdbx_description
1 polymer ?
#
loop_
_entity_poly.entity_id
_entity_poly.type
_entity_poly.pdbx_seq_one_letter_code
_entity_poly.pdbx_strand_id
1 'polypeptide(L)'
;MNISNAITELEQELISKHNNKLIADNNELLTELVDLKSKLFSAKKQEDFDAFLIKVNEKENTILKEVLTNEQKALYDTLTKEYSVIISDKMMELNLLSNTEYNRTAVKDFKFVFDEIRDNEAKYKNSQSQLFTLVSKRLFSYDPAKLFNETLIYYNHVYSFIFSKLDYTEFINAVIKQEARNTFERSGDINLELPKELVPFYSQYVPVDVEIVLNDLTSVKLYPANRLKSLQNEYNLGDKYFVFATRESDPIAIMDGKIVTCAHGSKLPQIEIIASNFDAYIHELLNAMKI
;
A
#
# COMPACT_ATOMS: atom_id res chain seq x y z
N MET A 1 -52.76 -9.29 -63.10
CA MET A 1 -51.61 -8.95 -62.24
C MET A 1 -50.84 -10.21 -61.97
N ASN A 2 -49.52 -10.18 -62.18
CA ASN A 2 -48.66 -11.35 -62.11
C ASN A 2 -48.35 -11.63 -60.63
N ILE A 3 -48.76 -12.78 -60.10
CA ILE A 3 -48.60 -13.15 -58.68
C ILE A 3 -47.14 -13.02 -58.22
N SER A 4 -46.20 -13.29 -59.12
CA SER A 4 -44.75 -13.11 -58.91
C SER A 4 -44.36 -11.65 -58.58
N ASN A 5 -44.94 -10.65 -59.25
CA ASN A 5 -44.62 -9.25 -58.98
C ASN A 5 -45.14 -8.79 -57.61
N ALA A 6 -46.32 -9.27 -57.21
CA ALA A 6 -46.90 -8.93 -55.91
C ALA A 6 -46.10 -9.56 -54.74
N ILE A 7 -45.54 -10.75 -54.93
CA ILE A 7 -44.65 -11.39 -53.95
C ILE A 7 -43.35 -10.58 -53.80
N THR A 8 -42.72 -10.20 -54.92
CA THR A 8 -41.48 -9.40 -54.91
C THR A 8 -41.69 -8.02 -54.26
N GLU A 9 -42.82 -7.36 -54.51
CA GLU A 9 -43.16 -6.07 -53.87
C GLU A 9 -43.32 -6.22 -52.35
N LEU A 10 -44.01 -7.26 -51.89
CA LEU A 10 -44.16 -7.58 -50.46
C LEU A 10 -42.81 -7.89 -49.79
N GLU A 11 -41.94 -8.64 -50.45
CA GLU A 11 -40.59 -8.94 -49.96
C GLU A 11 -39.73 -7.67 -49.83
N GLN A 12 -39.75 -6.79 -50.83
CA GLN A 12 -39.05 -5.51 -50.80
C GLN A 12 -39.57 -4.60 -49.68
N GLU A 13 -40.88 -4.55 -49.48
CA GLU A 13 -41.48 -3.74 -48.42
C GLU A 13 -41.10 -4.26 -47.02
N LEU A 14 -41.09 -5.57 -46.81
CA LEU A 14 -40.64 -6.20 -45.57
C LEU A 14 -39.17 -5.91 -45.27
N ILE A 15 -38.30 -6.04 -46.28
CA ILE A 15 -36.87 -5.74 -46.16
C ILE A 15 -36.64 -4.27 -45.83
N SER A 16 -37.34 -3.37 -46.53
CA SER A 16 -37.24 -1.92 -46.29
C SER A 16 -37.69 -1.56 -44.87
N LYS A 17 -38.82 -2.10 -44.41
CA LYS A 17 -39.34 -1.87 -43.07
C LYS A 17 -38.38 -2.40 -41.99
N HIS A 18 -37.78 -3.56 -42.21
CA HIS A 18 -36.78 -4.11 -41.31
C HIS A 18 -35.52 -3.23 -41.24
N ASN A 19 -34.98 -2.82 -42.38
CA ASN A 19 -33.81 -1.93 -42.44
C ASN A 19 -34.08 -0.58 -41.78
N ASN A 20 -35.25 0.02 -42.02
CA ASN A 20 -35.64 1.29 -41.38
C ASN A 20 -35.69 1.16 -39.85
N LYS A 21 -36.14 0.01 -39.35
CA LYS A 21 -36.11 -0.28 -37.90
C LYS A 21 -34.68 -0.36 -37.38
N LEU A 22 -33.79 -1.10 -38.04
CA LEU A 22 -32.39 -1.21 -37.64
C LEU A 22 -31.67 0.15 -37.62
N ILE A 23 -31.97 1.02 -38.60
CA ILE A 23 -31.44 2.39 -38.65
C ILE A 23 -31.95 3.21 -37.46
N ALA A 24 -33.24 3.09 -37.10
CA ALA A 24 -33.82 3.77 -35.95
C ALA A 24 -33.21 3.28 -34.63
N ASP A 25 -33.05 1.96 -34.46
CA ASP A 25 -32.43 1.35 -33.29
C ASP A 25 -30.97 1.84 -33.13
N ASN A 26 -30.19 1.89 -34.23
CA ASN A 26 -28.85 2.47 -34.23
C ASN A 26 -28.84 3.96 -33.85
N ASN A 27 -29.84 4.74 -34.27
CA ASN A 27 -29.94 6.16 -33.93
C ASN A 27 -30.19 6.39 -32.42
N GLU A 28 -30.99 5.52 -31.81
CA GLU A 28 -31.21 5.52 -30.36
C GLU A 28 -29.90 5.20 -29.62
N LEU A 29 -29.19 4.15 -30.03
CA LEU A 29 -27.88 3.79 -29.45
C LEU A 29 -26.85 4.92 -29.58
N LEU A 30 -26.75 5.58 -30.73
CA LEU A 30 -25.85 6.71 -30.92
C LEU A 30 -26.22 7.91 -30.04
N THR A 31 -27.52 8.15 -29.82
CA THR A 31 -28.00 9.20 -28.92
C THR A 31 -27.62 8.90 -27.47
N GLU A 32 -27.77 7.65 -27.04
CA GLU A 32 -27.33 7.20 -25.72
C GLU A 32 -25.80 7.31 -25.57
N LEU A 33 -25.02 7.02 -26.62
CA LEU A 33 -23.58 7.24 -26.61
C LEU A 33 -23.24 8.73 -26.49
N VAL A 34 -24.01 9.66 -27.05
CA VAL A 34 -23.77 11.10 -26.84
C VAL A 34 -23.98 11.46 -25.36
N ASP A 35 -25.05 10.95 -24.73
CA ASP A 35 -25.35 11.20 -23.31
C ASP A 35 -24.29 10.60 -22.37
N LEU A 36 -23.86 9.37 -22.65
CA LEU A 36 -22.78 8.71 -21.89
C LEU A 36 -21.45 9.48 -21.97
N LYS A 37 -21.14 10.09 -23.12
CA LYS A 37 -19.97 10.95 -23.29
C LYS A 37 -20.02 12.14 -22.32
N SER A 38 -21.15 12.82 -22.22
CA SER A 38 -21.34 13.93 -21.29
C SER A 38 -21.25 13.48 -19.82
N LYS A 39 -21.74 12.29 -19.50
CA LYS A 39 -21.62 11.70 -18.16
C LYS A 39 -20.18 11.35 -17.80
N LEU A 40 -19.41 10.77 -18.72
CA LEU A 40 -17.98 10.51 -18.54
C LEU A 40 -17.19 11.81 -18.31
N PHE A 41 -17.47 12.84 -19.10
CA PHE A 41 -16.81 14.14 -18.94
C PHE A 41 -17.14 14.83 -17.60
N SER A 42 -18.30 14.56 -17.01
CA SER A 42 -18.74 15.18 -15.75
C SER A 42 -18.50 14.32 -14.50
N ALA A 43 -17.99 13.10 -14.67
CA ALA A 43 -17.69 12.19 -13.56
C ALA A 43 -16.65 12.80 -12.61
N LYS A 44 -16.88 12.64 -11.30
CA LYS A 44 -16.00 13.14 -10.22
C LYS A 44 -15.41 12.02 -9.35
N LYS A 45 -15.89 10.79 -9.55
CA LYS A 45 -15.46 9.60 -8.82
C LYS A 45 -15.05 8.54 -9.82
N GLN A 46 -14.05 7.74 -9.44
CA GLN A 46 -13.58 6.64 -10.26
C GLN A 46 -14.69 5.59 -10.49
N GLU A 47 -15.48 5.27 -9.46
CA GLU A 47 -16.54 4.27 -9.58
C GLU A 47 -17.61 4.67 -10.62
N ASP A 48 -18.02 5.94 -10.62
CA ASP A 48 -18.99 6.47 -11.59
C ASP A 48 -18.42 6.45 -13.01
N PHE A 49 -17.16 6.86 -13.16
CA PHE A 49 -16.45 6.88 -14.44
C PHE A 49 -16.35 5.46 -15.04
N ASP A 50 -15.91 4.48 -14.25
CA ASP A 50 -15.77 3.08 -14.68
C ASP A 50 -17.14 2.48 -15.05
N ALA A 51 -18.18 2.78 -14.28
CA ALA A 51 -19.54 2.32 -14.57
C ALA A 51 -20.06 2.88 -15.90
N PHE A 52 -19.70 4.13 -16.25
CA PHE A 52 -20.05 4.70 -17.55
C PHE A 52 -19.24 4.09 -18.69
N LEU A 53 -17.96 3.77 -18.50
CA LEU A 53 -17.15 3.09 -19.53
C LEU A 53 -17.71 1.71 -19.88
N ILE A 54 -18.15 0.94 -18.88
CA ILE A 54 -18.78 -0.36 -19.10
C ILE A 54 -20.02 -0.18 -19.98
N LYS A 55 -20.89 0.80 -19.67
CA LYS A 55 -22.09 1.09 -20.47
C LYS A 55 -21.76 1.53 -21.89
N VAL A 56 -20.71 2.34 -22.08
CA VAL A 56 -20.25 2.73 -23.42
C VAL A 56 -19.88 1.48 -24.22
N ASN A 57 -19.07 0.59 -23.65
CA ASN A 57 -18.66 -0.64 -24.32
C ASN A 57 -19.85 -1.58 -24.63
N GLU A 58 -20.80 -1.74 -23.71
CA GLU A 58 -22.02 -2.52 -23.94
C GLU A 58 -22.83 -1.97 -25.13
N LYS A 59 -22.99 -0.64 -25.20
CA LYS A 59 -23.74 0.02 -26.27
C LYS A 59 -23.00 -0.03 -27.60
N GLU A 60 -21.69 0.20 -27.62
CA GLU A 60 -20.88 0.08 -28.82
C GLU A 60 -20.92 -1.32 -29.44
N ASN A 61 -20.91 -2.36 -28.60
CA ASN A 61 -21.01 -3.76 -29.06
C ASN A 61 -22.39 -4.13 -29.60
N THR A 62 -23.42 -3.32 -29.32
CA THR A 62 -24.79 -3.54 -29.81
C THR A 62 -25.03 -2.84 -31.16
N ILE A 63 -24.22 -1.86 -31.53
CA ILE A 63 -24.39 -1.11 -32.79
C ILE A 63 -24.10 -2.01 -34.00
N LEU A 64 -25.06 -2.08 -34.91
CA LEU A 64 -24.92 -2.81 -36.18
C LEU A 64 -24.23 -1.93 -37.21
N LYS A 65 -22.89 -2.00 -37.24
CA LYS A 65 -22.02 -1.14 -38.07
C LYS A 65 -22.26 -1.27 -39.58
N GLU A 66 -22.74 -2.43 -40.03
CA GLU A 66 -23.02 -2.73 -41.44
C GLU A 66 -24.26 -1.98 -41.99
N VAL A 67 -25.15 -1.53 -41.09
CA VAL A 67 -26.45 -0.92 -41.43
C VAL A 67 -26.47 0.59 -41.13
N LEU A 68 -25.33 1.18 -40.76
CA LEU A 68 -25.24 2.61 -40.48
C LEU A 68 -25.38 3.44 -41.76
N THR A 69 -26.12 4.55 -41.66
CA THR A 69 -26.08 5.59 -42.70
C THR A 69 -24.74 6.32 -42.69
N ASN A 70 -24.45 7.10 -43.75
CA ASN A 70 -23.24 7.91 -43.80
C ASN A 70 -23.16 8.92 -42.65
N GLU A 71 -24.29 9.54 -42.26
CA GLU A 71 -24.33 10.46 -41.12
C GLU A 71 -24.10 9.73 -39.80
N GLN A 72 -24.73 8.57 -39.60
CA GLN A 72 -24.56 7.76 -38.39
C GLN A 72 -23.12 7.28 -38.24
N LYS A 73 -22.49 6.86 -39.34
CA LYS A 73 -21.09 6.46 -39.37
C LYS A 73 -20.16 7.63 -39.04
N ALA A 74 -20.39 8.80 -39.62
CA ALA A 74 -19.60 9.99 -39.31
C ALA A 74 -19.73 10.43 -37.84
N LEU A 75 -20.94 10.30 -37.26
CA LEU A 75 -21.17 10.53 -35.84
C LEU A 75 -20.42 9.51 -34.97
N TYR A 76 -20.52 8.22 -35.30
CA TYR A 76 -19.83 7.14 -34.59
C TYR A 76 -18.30 7.33 -34.61
N ASP A 77 -17.73 7.63 -35.77
CA ASP A 77 -16.28 7.86 -35.93
C ASP A 77 -15.80 9.08 -35.13
N THR A 78 -16.63 10.14 -35.08
CA THR A 78 -16.38 11.33 -34.24
C THR A 78 -16.41 10.97 -32.77
N LEU A 79 -17.46 10.28 -32.31
CA LEU A 79 -17.62 9.87 -30.92
C LEU A 79 -16.45 9.01 -30.45
N THR A 80 -16.01 8.04 -31.26
CA THR A 80 -14.88 7.14 -30.94
C THR A 80 -13.60 7.92 -30.65
N LYS A 81 -13.30 8.95 -31.46
CA LYS A 81 -12.13 9.81 -31.26
C LYS A 81 -12.25 10.67 -30.00
N GLU A 82 -13.41 11.29 -29.80
CA GLU A 82 -13.67 12.13 -28.65
C GLU A 82 -13.63 11.34 -27.34
N TYR A 83 -14.17 10.12 -27.33
CA TYR A 83 -14.09 9.22 -26.19
C TYR A 83 -12.65 8.94 -25.78
N SER A 84 -11.77 8.64 -26.73
CA SER A 84 -10.36 8.38 -26.43
C SER A 84 -9.69 9.56 -25.70
N VAL A 85 -10.00 10.80 -26.11
CA VAL A 85 -9.47 12.01 -25.46
C VAL A 85 -10.08 12.21 -24.08
N ILE A 86 -11.42 12.17 -23.97
CA ILE A 86 -12.14 12.36 -22.71
C ILE A 86 -11.69 11.34 -21.66
N ILE A 87 -11.51 10.08 -22.07
CA ILE A 87 -11.10 9.00 -21.19
C ILE A 87 -9.70 9.28 -20.61
N SER A 88 -8.74 9.66 -21.45
CA SER A 88 -7.38 9.97 -21.01
C SER A 88 -7.36 11.17 -20.05
N ASP A 89 -7.99 12.28 -20.44
CA ASP A 89 -8.00 13.51 -19.65
C ASP A 89 -8.68 13.30 -18.30
N LYS A 90 -9.83 12.62 -18.31
CA LYS A 90 -10.59 12.37 -17.08
C LYS A 90 -9.88 11.39 -16.15
N MET A 91 -9.22 10.35 -16.67
CA MET A 91 -8.40 9.47 -15.84
C MET A 91 -7.28 10.24 -15.13
N MET A 92 -6.58 11.13 -15.85
CA MET A 92 -5.53 11.96 -15.25
C MET A 92 -6.09 12.90 -14.18
N GLU A 93 -7.22 13.55 -14.43
CA GLU A 93 -7.90 14.43 -13.49
C GLU A 93 -8.31 13.68 -12.21
N LEU A 94 -8.99 12.53 -12.35
CA LEU A 94 -9.45 11.72 -11.22
C LEU A 94 -8.28 11.19 -10.39
N ASN A 95 -7.18 10.78 -11.03
CA ASN A 95 -5.97 10.34 -10.34
C ASN A 95 -5.35 11.48 -9.52
N LEU A 96 -5.23 12.68 -10.11
CA LEU A 96 -4.72 13.86 -9.41
C LEU A 96 -5.60 14.24 -8.21
N LEU A 97 -6.94 14.21 -8.37
CA LEU A 97 -7.88 14.47 -7.29
C LEU A 97 -7.73 13.46 -6.16
N SER A 98 -7.67 12.17 -6.50
CA SER A 98 -7.48 11.07 -5.54
C SER A 98 -6.17 11.23 -4.76
N ASN A 99 -5.05 11.48 -5.44
CA ASN A 99 -3.76 11.69 -4.77
C ASN A 99 -3.75 12.95 -3.89
N THR A 100 -4.42 14.01 -4.34
CA THR A 100 -4.55 15.24 -3.56
C THR A 100 -5.36 15.01 -2.28
N GLU A 101 -6.48 14.29 -2.36
CA GLU A 101 -7.29 13.95 -1.20
C GLU A 101 -6.57 13.00 -0.24
N TYR A 102 -5.84 12.02 -0.78
CA TYR A 102 -4.98 11.13 -0.03
C TYR A 102 -3.96 11.91 0.80
N ASN A 103 -3.20 12.81 0.16
CA ASN A 103 -2.19 13.63 0.82
C ASN A 103 -2.80 14.61 1.83
N ARG A 104 -3.95 15.22 1.51
CA ARG A 104 -4.67 16.09 2.45
C ARG A 104 -5.08 15.34 3.71
N THR A 105 -5.55 14.10 3.56
CA THR A 105 -5.95 13.27 4.69
C THR A 105 -4.72 12.82 5.49
N ALA A 106 -3.65 12.42 4.81
CA ALA A 106 -2.37 12.07 5.42
C ALA A 106 -1.83 13.21 6.31
N VAL A 107 -1.77 14.44 5.80
CA VAL A 107 -1.30 15.60 6.58
C VAL A 107 -2.15 15.84 7.84
N LYS A 108 -3.48 15.67 7.74
CA LYS A 108 -4.37 15.81 8.90
C LYS A 108 -4.10 14.74 9.96
N ASP A 109 -3.92 13.49 9.54
CA ASP A 109 -3.62 12.39 10.45
C ASP A 109 -2.23 12.53 11.06
N PHE A 110 -1.21 12.95 10.29
CA PHE A 110 0.13 13.20 10.81
C PHE A 110 0.13 14.33 11.85
N LYS A 111 -0.59 15.42 11.55
CA LYS A 111 -0.77 16.52 12.51
C LYS A 111 -1.47 16.06 13.78
N PHE A 112 -2.54 15.27 13.65
CA PHE A 112 -3.25 14.72 14.80
C PHE A 112 -2.33 13.87 15.68
N VAL A 113 -1.56 12.96 15.08
CA VAL A 113 -0.62 12.10 15.82
C VAL A 113 0.45 12.94 16.52
N PHE A 114 1.00 13.95 15.83
CA PHE A 114 1.99 14.85 16.40
C PHE A 114 1.45 15.61 17.62
N ASP A 115 0.27 16.23 17.48
CA ASP A 115 -0.35 16.98 18.57
C ASP A 115 -0.72 16.05 19.74
N GLU A 116 -1.31 14.87 19.47
CA GLU A 116 -1.73 13.90 20.49
C GLU A 116 -0.53 13.40 21.33
N ILE A 117 0.61 13.13 20.70
CA ILE A 117 1.83 12.67 21.38
C ILE A 117 2.54 13.82 22.09
N ARG A 118 2.57 15.03 21.50
CA ARG A 118 3.12 16.22 22.15
C ARG A 118 2.36 16.55 23.43
N ASP A 119 1.04 16.54 23.37
CA ASP A 119 0.18 17.03 24.46
C ASP A 119 -0.03 15.95 25.55
N ASN A 120 0.14 14.66 25.21
CA ASN A 120 -0.01 13.54 26.14
C ASN A 120 1.26 12.67 26.23
N GLU A 121 2.46 13.28 26.23
CA GLU A 121 3.74 12.58 26.10
C GLU A 121 3.90 11.41 27.10
N ALA A 122 3.55 11.60 28.38
CA ALA A 122 3.68 10.57 29.42
C ALA A 122 2.85 9.30 29.14
N LYS A 123 1.66 9.45 28.54
CA LYS A 123 0.77 8.33 28.19
C LYS A 123 1.45 7.41 27.17
N TYR A 124 2.06 8.02 26.17
CA TYR A 124 2.66 7.31 25.04
C TYR A 124 4.08 6.84 25.31
N LYS A 125 4.85 7.59 26.11
CA LYS A 125 6.19 7.18 26.57
C LYS A 125 6.11 5.93 27.46
N ASN A 126 5.11 5.86 28.34
CA ASN A 126 4.98 4.76 29.31
C ASN A 126 4.13 3.59 28.80
N SER A 127 3.51 3.71 27.62
CA SER A 127 2.69 2.65 27.02
C SER A 127 2.94 2.56 25.52
N GLN A 128 3.96 1.78 25.16
CA GLN A 128 4.29 1.49 23.76
C GLN A 128 3.11 0.91 22.99
N SER A 129 2.30 0.04 23.61
CA SER A 129 1.07 -0.49 22.98
C SER A 129 0.12 0.62 22.51
N GLN A 130 -0.11 1.64 23.32
CA GLN A 130 -0.96 2.78 22.95
C GLN A 130 -0.32 3.65 21.87
N LEU A 131 1.00 3.84 21.95
CA LEU A 131 1.77 4.57 20.94
C LEU A 131 1.66 3.88 19.58
N PHE A 132 1.97 2.59 19.53
CA PHE A 132 1.92 1.76 18.32
C PHE A 132 0.52 1.66 17.73
N THR A 133 -0.50 1.56 18.57
CA THR A 133 -1.90 1.57 18.10
C THR A 133 -2.23 2.88 17.39
N LEU A 134 -1.79 4.02 17.95
CA LEU A 134 -1.99 5.33 17.35
C LEU A 134 -1.24 5.47 16.02
N VAL A 135 0.07 5.22 16.00
CA VAL A 135 0.89 5.42 14.79
C VAL A 135 0.58 4.39 13.70
N SER A 136 0.25 3.14 14.05
CA SER A 136 -0.12 2.13 13.04
C SER A 136 -1.41 2.49 12.32
N LYS A 137 -2.37 3.07 13.05
CA LYS A 137 -3.67 3.45 12.49
C LYS A 137 -3.64 4.73 11.66
N ARG A 138 -2.72 5.65 11.97
CA ARG A 138 -2.76 7.04 11.48
C ARG A 138 -1.51 7.52 10.77
N LEU A 139 -0.34 6.97 11.11
CA LEU A 139 0.93 7.36 10.50
C LEU A 139 1.35 6.32 9.45
N PHE A 140 1.36 5.03 9.82
CA PHE A 140 1.83 3.92 8.98
C PHE A 140 0.78 3.34 8.05
N SER A 141 -0.46 3.86 8.09
CA SER A 141 -1.51 3.49 7.15
C SER A 141 -1.29 4.06 5.74
N TYR A 142 -0.30 4.93 5.58
CA TYR A 142 -0.01 5.63 4.33
C TYR A 142 1.22 5.02 3.64
N ASP A 143 1.15 4.91 2.31
CA ASP A 143 2.21 4.48 1.42
C ASP A 143 3.08 5.71 1.05
N PRO A 144 4.35 5.74 1.46
CA PRO A 144 5.25 6.87 1.19
C PRO A 144 5.40 7.20 -0.30
N ALA A 145 5.29 6.20 -1.20
CA ALA A 145 5.43 6.41 -2.64
C ALA A 145 4.30 7.23 -3.25
N LYS A 146 3.14 7.32 -2.58
CA LYS A 146 1.98 8.13 -3.00
C LYS A 146 1.95 9.52 -2.37
N LEU A 147 2.89 9.82 -1.47
CA LEU A 147 2.97 11.13 -0.84
C LEU A 147 3.61 12.15 -1.77
N PHE A 148 3.05 13.35 -1.81
CA PHE A 148 3.74 14.50 -2.37
C PHE A 148 4.98 14.79 -1.54
N ASN A 149 6.00 15.37 -2.17
CA ASN A 149 7.30 15.57 -1.56
C ASN A 149 7.20 16.37 -0.23
N GLU A 150 6.38 17.42 -0.19
CA GLU A 150 6.14 18.22 1.00
C GLU A 150 5.45 17.43 2.11
N THR A 151 4.53 16.53 1.74
CA THR A 151 3.82 15.66 2.69
C THR A 151 4.76 14.60 3.25
N LEU A 152 5.65 14.05 2.42
CA LEU A 152 6.68 13.10 2.84
C LEU A 152 7.70 13.74 3.80
N ILE A 153 8.13 14.98 3.52
CA ILE A 153 8.99 15.73 4.43
C ILE A 153 8.31 15.90 5.80
N TYR A 154 7.02 16.24 5.83
CA TYR A 154 6.29 16.38 7.08
C TYR A 154 6.10 15.03 7.80
N TYR A 155 5.80 13.95 7.08
CA TYR A 155 5.77 12.60 7.62
C TYR A 155 7.07 12.26 8.35
N ASN A 156 8.22 12.48 7.70
CA ASN A 156 9.54 12.20 8.27
C ASN A 156 9.81 13.04 9.52
N HIS A 157 9.39 14.31 9.53
CA HIS A 157 9.50 15.15 10.71
C HIS A 157 8.70 14.60 11.91
N VAL A 158 7.43 14.24 11.68
CA VAL A 158 6.54 13.67 12.72
C VAL A 158 7.07 12.33 13.20
N TYR A 159 7.52 11.47 12.27
CA TYR A 159 8.13 10.19 12.57
C TYR A 159 9.32 10.35 13.53
N SER A 160 10.30 11.18 13.14
CA SER A 160 11.50 11.42 13.95
C SER A 160 11.16 12.01 15.32
N PHE A 161 10.19 12.94 15.38
CA PHE A 161 9.73 13.50 16.66
C PHE A 161 9.21 12.40 17.60
N ILE A 162 8.29 11.55 17.12
CA ILE A 162 7.65 10.51 17.94
C ILE A 162 8.69 9.53 18.46
N PHE A 163 9.53 9.02 17.56
CA PHE A 163 10.45 7.95 17.93
C PHE A 163 11.65 8.43 18.73
N SER A 164 11.99 9.72 18.67
CA SER A 164 12.93 10.34 19.62
C SER A 164 12.44 10.31 21.09
N LYS A 165 11.16 9.99 21.33
CA LYS A 165 10.57 9.90 22.67
C LYS A 165 10.53 8.49 23.25
N LEU A 166 10.81 7.45 22.45
CA LEU A 166 10.91 6.08 22.96
C LEU A 166 12.24 5.89 23.69
N ASP A 167 12.16 5.41 24.92
CA ASP A 167 13.31 5.30 25.81
C ASP A 167 13.71 3.83 25.98
N TYR A 168 14.75 3.40 25.26
CA TYR A 168 15.35 2.08 25.43
C TYR A 168 16.49 2.08 26.47
N THR A 169 16.74 3.20 27.15
CA THR A 169 17.92 3.38 28.02
C THR A 169 18.03 2.32 29.11
N GLU A 170 16.91 1.88 29.70
CA GLU A 170 16.91 0.82 30.72
C GLU A 170 17.49 -0.49 30.15
N PHE A 171 16.97 -0.94 29.01
CA PHE A 171 17.45 -2.13 28.33
C PHE A 171 18.93 -2.00 27.95
N ILE A 172 19.31 -0.87 27.35
CA ILE A 172 20.70 -0.62 26.93
C ILE A 172 21.66 -0.65 28.13
N ASN A 173 21.30 0.00 29.24
CA ASN A 173 22.11 0.01 30.45
C ASN A 173 22.23 -1.41 31.05
N ALA A 174 21.16 -2.20 31.05
CA ALA A 174 21.20 -3.57 31.52
C ALA A 174 22.16 -4.42 30.66
N VAL A 175 22.07 -4.30 29.33
CA VAL A 175 22.92 -5.06 28.38
C VAL A 175 24.39 -4.70 28.51
N ILE A 176 24.72 -3.41 28.63
CA ILE A 176 26.10 -2.93 28.86
C ILE A 176 26.63 -3.41 30.23
N LYS A 177 25.78 -3.43 31.26
CA LYS A 177 26.18 -3.88 32.59
C LYS A 177 26.48 -5.38 32.64
N GLN A 178 25.78 -6.18 31.84
CA GLN A 178 25.95 -7.64 31.80
C GLN A 178 27.33 -8.05 31.26
N GLU A 179 27.81 -7.39 30.21
CA GLU A 179 29.08 -7.71 29.55
C GLU A 179 29.73 -6.43 29.01
N ALA A 180 31.00 -6.20 29.36
CA ALA A 180 31.71 -4.96 29.03
C ALA A 180 32.01 -4.80 27.53
N ARG A 181 31.96 -5.90 26.78
CA ARG A 181 32.09 -5.89 25.30
C ARG A 181 30.83 -5.36 24.61
N ASN A 182 29.68 -5.37 25.30
CA ASN A 182 28.44 -4.91 24.71
C ASN A 182 28.49 -3.41 24.42
N THR A 183 28.38 -3.06 23.14
CA THR A 183 28.52 -1.68 22.67
C THR A 183 27.39 -1.26 21.74
N PHE A 184 26.86 -0.06 22.02
CA PHE A 184 25.88 0.61 21.18
C PHE A 184 26.44 1.95 20.71
N GLU A 185 26.35 2.20 19.41
CA GLU A 185 26.65 3.50 18.82
C GLU A 185 25.37 4.33 18.71
N ARG A 186 25.49 5.65 18.87
CA ARG A 186 24.40 6.57 18.49
C ARG A 186 24.33 6.62 16.98
N SER A 187 23.14 6.42 16.43
CA SER A 187 22.99 6.44 14.98
C SER A 187 23.33 7.82 14.38
N GLY A 188 24.17 7.83 13.34
CA GLY A 188 24.20 8.91 12.33
C GLY A 188 23.08 8.72 11.30
N ASP A 189 22.96 9.64 10.32
CA ASP A 189 21.93 9.64 9.26
C ASP A 189 21.61 8.22 8.74
N ILE A 190 20.42 7.73 9.06
CA ILE A 190 20.00 6.36 8.76
C ILE A 190 19.40 6.36 7.36
N ASN A 191 20.18 5.92 6.39
CA ASN A 191 19.69 5.59 5.07
C ASN A 191 19.62 4.07 4.92
N LEU A 192 18.81 3.42 5.75
CA LEU A 192 18.62 1.96 5.75
C LEU A 192 17.17 1.60 5.46
N GLU A 193 16.97 0.68 4.52
CA GLU A 193 15.71 -0.03 4.29
C GLU A 193 15.47 -1.02 5.45
N LEU A 194 15.04 -0.51 6.61
CA LEU A 194 14.67 -1.33 7.75
C LEU A 194 13.14 -1.50 7.81
N PRO A 195 12.65 -2.63 8.33
CA PRO A 195 11.27 -2.75 8.78
C PRO A 195 10.97 -1.62 9.78
N LYS A 196 9.78 -1.03 9.66
CA LYS A 196 9.31 0.08 10.51
C LYS A 196 9.38 -0.23 12.00
N GLU A 197 9.34 -1.51 12.38
CA GLU A 197 9.44 -2.00 13.76
C GLU A 197 10.85 -1.83 14.36
N LEU A 198 11.91 -1.86 13.54
CA LEU A 198 13.30 -1.75 14.01
C LEU A 198 13.82 -0.32 14.04
N VAL A 199 13.29 0.54 13.15
CA VAL A 199 13.75 1.92 13.00
C VAL A 199 13.77 2.69 14.33
N PRO A 200 12.80 2.57 15.25
CA PRO A 200 12.83 3.30 16.52
C PRO A 200 14.02 2.96 17.42
N PHE A 201 14.43 1.68 17.40
CA PHE A 201 15.56 1.19 18.17
C PHE A 201 16.88 1.56 17.48
N TYR A 202 17.01 1.18 16.20
CA TYR A 202 18.23 1.41 15.42
C TYR A 202 18.52 2.89 15.18
N SER A 203 17.52 3.77 15.29
CA SER A 203 17.74 5.22 15.19
C SER A 203 18.35 5.88 16.40
N GLN A 204 18.32 5.20 17.53
CA GLN A 204 18.88 5.71 18.77
C GLN A 204 20.11 4.89 19.18
N TYR A 205 20.05 3.57 18.96
CA TYR A 205 21.04 2.60 19.41
C TYR A 205 21.34 1.60 18.29
N VAL A 206 22.53 1.71 17.69
CA VAL A 206 23.03 0.71 16.75
C VAL A 206 23.85 -0.33 17.52
N PRO A 207 23.42 -1.61 17.60
CA PRO A 207 24.18 -2.65 18.29
C PRO A 207 25.42 -3.01 17.46
N VAL A 208 26.62 -2.71 17.95
CA VAL A 208 27.87 -2.94 17.20
C VAL A 208 28.42 -4.32 17.49
N ASP A 209 28.62 -4.60 18.77
CA ASP A 209 29.02 -5.90 19.29
C ASP A 209 28.15 -6.15 20.51
N VAL A 210 27.00 -6.80 20.33
CA VAL A 210 26.02 -7.03 21.39
C VAL A 210 25.64 -8.49 21.44
N GLU A 211 26.01 -9.13 22.54
CA GLU A 211 25.65 -10.50 22.87
C GLU A 211 25.05 -10.53 24.29
N ILE A 212 23.81 -11.01 24.37
CA ILE A 212 22.99 -10.96 25.58
C ILE A 212 22.83 -12.39 26.09
N VAL A 213 23.32 -12.65 27.30
CA VAL A 213 23.24 -13.98 27.93
C VAL A 213 21.92 -14.10 28.69
N LEU A 214 21.19 -15.17 28.44
CA LEU A 214 19.89 -15.44 29.06
C LEU A 214 20.02 -16.36 30.29
N ASN A 215 18.97 -16.42 31.09
CA ASN A 215 18.91 -17.25 32.30
C ASN A 215 19.07 -18.76 32.00
N ASP A 216 18.70 -19.21 30.80
CA ASP A 216 18.91 -20.58 30.34
C ASP A 216 20.30 -20.84 29.73
N LEU A 217 21.23 -19.88 29.90
CA LEU A 217 22.61 -19.92 29.44
C LEU A 217 22.81 -19.84 27.92
N THR A 218 21.74 -19.66 27.15
CA THR A 218 21.86 -19.32 25.72
C THR A 218 22.17 -17.84 25.52
N SER A 219 22.69 -17.49 24.35
CA SER A 219 22.93 -16.08 23.99
C SER A 219 22.10 -15.61 22.81
N VAL A 220 21.68 -14.35 22.87
CA VAL A 220 21.04 -13.61 21.78
C VAL A 220 22.03 -12.58 21.25
N LYS A 221 22.31 -12.61 19.96
CA LYS A 221 23.16 -11.64 19.28
C LYS A 221 22.33 -10.66 18.48
N LEU A 222 22.52 -9.36 18.74
CA LEU A 222 21.94 -8.28 17.93
C LEU A 222 22.98 -7.79 16.93
N TYR A 223 22.56 -7.51 15.68
CA TYR A 223 23.49 -7.16 14.60
C TYR A 223 23.43 -5.68 14.21
N PRO A 224 24.57 -5.06 13.87
CA PRO A 224 24.60 -3.67 13.42
C PRO A 224 23.89 -3.50 12.09
N ALA A 225 23.41 -2.29 11.84
CA ALA A 225 22.58 -1.99 10.67
C ALA A 225 23.26 -2.35 9.34
N ASN A 226 24.58 -2.13 9.24
CA ASN A 226 25.39 -2.47 8.06
C ASN A 226 25.52 -3.98 7.78
N ARG A 227 25.22 -4.86 8.76
CA ARG A 227 25.25 -6.32 8.64
C ARG A 227 23.89 -6.92 8.31
N LEU A 228 22.80 -6.19 8.51
CA LEU A 228 21.44 -6.71 8.33
C LEU A 228 21.19 -7.19 6.90
N LYS A 229 21.69 -6.47 5.89
CA LYS A 229 21.55 -6.89 4.47
C LYS A 229 22.28 -8.21 4.19
N SER A 230 23.50 -8.38 4.70
CA SER A 230 24.21 -9.66 4.55
C SER A 230 23.51 -10.79 5.30
N LEU A 231 22.89 -10.50 6.44
CA LEU A 231 22.17 -11.47 7.25
C LEU A 231 20.95 -12.03 6.51
N GLN A 232 20.22 -11.19 5.76
CA GLN A 232 19.09 -11.66 4.94
C GLN A 232 19.53 -12.71 3.92
N ASN A 233 20.68 -12.48 3.27
CA ASN A 233 21.23 -13.40 2.28
C ASN A 233 21.77 -14.70 2.91
N GLU A 234 22.34 -14.61 4.12
CA GLU A 234 22.89 -15.76 4.84
C GLU A 234 21.79 -16.76 5.24
N TYR A 235 20.69 -16.26 5.79
CA TYR A 235 19.58 -17.11 6.25
C TYR A 235 18.56 -17.42 5.15
N ASN A 236 18.40 -16.52 4.16
CA ASN A 236 17.56 -16.69 2.98
C ASN A 236 16.14 -17.23 3.28
N LEU A 237 15.46 -16.63 4.26
CA LEU A 237 14.11 -17.04 4.67
C LEU A 237 12.99 -16.55 3.72
N GLY A 238 13.35 -15.75 2.71
CA GLY A 238 12.42 -15.10 1.77
C GLY A 238 11.90 -13.75 2.26
N ASP A 239 11.34 -12.96 1.33
CA ASP A 239 11.03 -11.53 1.51
C ASP A 239 10.02 -11.22 2.62
N LYS A 240 9.31 -12.23 3.11
CA LYS A 240 8.34 -12.09 4.21
C LYS A 240 9.03 -11.90 5.57
N TYR A 241 10.28 -12.32 5.69
CA TYR A 241 11.03 -12.32 6.95
C TYR A 241 12.17 -11.33 6.88
N PHE A 242 12.38 -10.61 7.97
CA PHE A 242 13.54 -9.74 8.12
C PHE A 242 14.33 -10.12 9.37
N VAL A 243 15.48 -10.77 9.18
CA VAL A 243 16.35 -11.24 10.26
C VAL A 243 17.12 -10.07 10.87
N PHE A 244 17.11 -9.92 12.18
CA PHE A 244 17.84 -8.82 12.85
C PHE A 244 18.69 -9.28 14.04
N ALA A 245 18.44 -10.49 14.52
CA ALA A 245 19.14 -11.09 15.63
C ALA A 245 19.29 -12.60 15.40
N THR A 246 20.11 -13.23 16.22
CA THR A 246 20.22 -14.69 16.26
C THR A 246 20.23 -15.17 17.71
N ARG A 247 19.82 -16.41 17.92
CA ARG A 247 19.96 -17.11 19.19
C ARG A 247 20.56 -18.48 18.92
N GLU A 248 21.74 -18.76 19.45
CA GLU A 248 22.47 -20.03 19.16
C GLU A 248 22.58 -20.32 17.64
N SER A 249 22.77 -19.29 16.82
CA SER A 249 22.78 -19.34 15.34
C SER A 249 21.42 -19.50 14.65
N ASP A 250 20.32 -19.67 15.39
CA ASP A 250 18.97 -19.63 14.82
C ASP A 250 18.53 -18.19 14.57
N PRO A 251 17.93 -17.87 13.41
CA PRO A 251 17.52 -16.52 13.06
C PRO A 251 16.32 -16.07 13.88
N ILE A 252 16.40 -14.84 14.38
CA ILE A 252 15.27 -14.10 14.92
C ILE A 252 14.88 -13.03 13.91
N ALA A 253 13.63 -13.07 13.47
CA ALA A 253 13.13 -12.26 12.37
C ALA A 253 11.81 -11.57 12.68
N ILE A 254 11.54 -10.49 11.95
CA ILE A 254 10.22 -9.86 11.89
C ILE A 254 9.40 -10.53 10.78
N MET A 255 8.15 -10.88 11.08
CA MET A 255 7.15 -11.33 10.11
C MET A 255 5.80 -10.69 10.45
N ASP A 256 5.27 -9.87 9.54
CA ASP A 256 3.97 -9.17 9.71
C ASP A 256 3.86 -8.41 11.06
N GLY A 257 4.96 -7.78 11.49
CA GLY A 257 5.05 -7.03 12.76
C GLY A 257 5.27 -7.87 14.01
N LYS A 258 5.27 -9.20 13.92
CA LYS A 258 5.59 -10.13 15.03
C LYS A 258 7.05 -10.56 15.01
N ILE A 259 7.56 -11.00 16.15
CA ILE A 259 8.91 -11.58 16.24
C ILE A 259 8.80 -13.09 16.22
N VAL A 260 9.57 -13.69 15.31
CA VAL A 260 9.59 -15.14 15.10
C VAL A 260 11.00 -15.68 15.14
N THR A 261 11.12 -16.97 15.45
CA THR A 261 12.34 -17.76 15.28
C THR A 261 12.04 -19.05 14.53
N CYS A 262 13.07 -19.67 13.96
CA CYS A 262 12.99 -21.01 13.41
C CYS A 262 14.36 -21.69 13.43
N ALA A 263 14.38 -23.02 13.53
CA ALA A 263 15.63 -23.78 13.51
C ALA A 263 16.36 -23.65 12.16
N HIS A 264 17.60 -23.16 12.18
CA HIS A 264 18.43 -23.03 10.99
C HIS A 264 18.90 -24.41 10.48
N GLY A 265 18.98 -24.57 9.16
CA GLY A 265 19.42 -25.83 8.52
C GLY A 265 18.38 -26.95 8.47
N SER A 266 17.17 -26.76 9.00
CA SER A 266 16.06 -27.70 8.82
C SER A 266 15.48 -27.62 7.40
N LYS A 267 15.15 -28.77 6.80
CA LYS A 267 14.45 -28.83 5.49
C LYS A 267 13.01 -28.33 5.55
N LEU A 268 12.41 -28.31 6.74
CA LEU A 268 11.05 -27.83 7.03
C LEU A 268 11.11 -27.04 8.35
N PRO A 269 11.59 -25.79 8.33
CA PRO A 269 11.71 -24.99 9.54
C PRO A 269 10.30 -24.67 10.08
N GLN A 270 10.05 -25.06 11.33
CA GLN A 270 8.84 -24.65 12.03
C GLN A 270 9.04 -23.22 12.52
N ILE A 271 8.17 -22.31 12.08
CA ILE A 271 8.15 -20.93 12.54
C ILE A 271 7.47 -20.88 13.90
N GLU A 272 8.17 -20.33 14.90
CA GLU A 272 7.64 -20.06 16.23
C GLU A 272 7.52 -18.55 16.46
N ILE A 273 6.36 -18.10 16.96
CA ILE A 273 6.17 -16.71 17.36
C ILE A 273 6.68 -16.57 18.79
N ILE A 274 7.74 -15.79 18.97
CA ILE A 274 8.36 -15.58 20.28
C ILE A 274 7.93 -14.27 20.94
N ALA A 275 7.44 -13.29 20.18
CA ALA A 275 6.83 -12.09 20.75
C ALA A 275 5.80 -11.48 19.80
N SER A 276 4.86 -10.71 20.37
CA SER A 276 3.81 -10.05 19.59
C SER A 276 4.31 -8.88 18.73
N ASN A 277 5.46 -8.28 19.07
CA ASN A 277 6.12 -7.20 18.36
C ASN A 277 7.55 -6.99 18.90
N PHE A 278 8.32 -6.10 18.27
CA PHE A 278 9.72 -5.83 18.63
C PHE A 278 9.87 -5.31 20.07
N ASP A 279 9.01 -4.43 20.56
CA ASP A 279 9.19 -3.91 21.91
C ASP A 279 8.82 -4.92 23.00
N ALA A 280 7.77 -5.72 22.76
CA ALA A 280 7.44 -6.86 23.61
C ALA A 280 8.64 -7.81 23.70
N TYR A 281 9.31 -8.06 22.56
CA TYR A 281 10.53 -8.85 22.52
C TYR A 281 11.67 -8.21 23.33
N ILE A 282 11.92 -6.90 23.22
CA ILE A 282 12.94 -6.21 24.03
C ILE A 282 12.63 -6.30 25.53
N HIS A 283 11.36 -6.15 25.92
CA HIS A 283 10.94 -6.29 27.32
C HIS A 283 11.09 -7.73 27.83
N GLU A 284 10.68 -8.73 27.05
CA GLU A 284 10.86 -10.14 27.38
C GLU A 284 12.34 -10.50 27.48
N LEU A 285 13.16 -9.99 26.57
CA LEU A 285 14.61 -10.18 26.58
C LEU A 285 15.22 -9.59 27.84
N LEU A 286 14.86 -8.35 28.22
CA LEU A 286 15.30 -7.71 29.47
C LEU A 286 14.97 -8.56 30.70
N ASN A 287 13.77 -9.14 30.76
CA ASN A 287 13.34 -9.98 31.87
C ASN A 287 14.02 -11.37 31.87
N ALA A 288 14.39 -11.87 30.69
CA ALA A 288 15.06 -13.15 30.51
C ALA A 288 16.59 -13.08 30.66
N MET A 289 17.16 -11.88 30.72
CA MET A 289 18.59 -11.65 30.92
C MET A 289 19.09 -12.28 32.22
N LYS A 290 20.25 -12.91 32.14
CA LYS A 290 20.99 -13.36 33.30
C LYS A 290 21.58 -12.16 34.04
N ILE A 291 21.14 -11.95 35.28
CA ILE A 291 21.62 -10.88 36.17
C ILE A 291 23.00 -11.24 36.74
#